data_AF-A0A1B6LPY9-F1
#
_entry.id   AF-A0A1B6LPY9-F1
#
_cell.length_a   1.000
_cell.length_b   1.000
_cell.length_c   1.000
_cell.angle_alpha   90.00
_cell.angle_beta   90.00
_cell.angle_gamma   90.00
#
_symmetry.space_group_name_H-M   'P 1'
#
loop_
_entity.id
_entity.type
_entity.pdbx_description
1 polymer ?
#
loop_
_entity_poly.entity_id
_entity_poly.type
_entity_poly.pdbx_seq_one_letter_code
_entity_poly.pdbx_strand_id
1 'polypeptide(L)'
;HPITSADKLRNSEQIVYLMIEPGDNDGKGSVVGLLKIGVKNLFLYDETGMVHEKKSLCILDFYVHESKQRSGHGKELYDYMLHDKNLEPCQLAIDKPSENFLSFLYKHYGLAKIYPQNNNFVLFDGFFNNNNSATTESMESLSHREAASHIEKNGHSCLDSSFVKSATYKPTEYGRHAAFKPTDTMGKCLGWLSPTQLDGQYNISHHTALW
;
A
#
# COMPACT_ATOMS: atom_id res chain seq x y z
N HIS A 1 9.44 6.91 17.50
CA HIS A 1 10.28 7.86 16.74
C HIS A 1 9.52 8.35 15.52
N PRO A 2 9.64 9.64 15.15
CA PRO A 2 8.98 10.18 13.96
C PRO A 2 9.50 9.50 12.68
N ILE A 3 8.62 9.24 11.71
CA ILE A 3 8.98 8.62 10.42
C ILE A 3 9.51 9.63 9.41
N THR A 4 9.21 10.92 9.61
CA THR A 4 9.70 12.05 8.82
C THR A 4 10.47 12.99 9.74
N SER A 5 11.73 13.30 9.38
CA SER A 5 12.56 14.30 10.06
C SER A 5 13.56 14.88 9.07
N ALA A 6 14.09 16.07 9.36
CA ALA A 6 15.09 16.72 8.51
C ALA A 6 16.32 15.82 8.28
N ASP A 7 16.81 15.15 9.33
CA ASP A 7 17.97 14.25 9.22
C ASP A 7 17.70 13.04 8.31
N LYS A 8 16.48 12.49 8.36
CA LYS A 8 16.07 11.39 7.48
C LYS A 8 15.91 11.83 6.02
N LEU A 9 15.53 13.09 5.80
CA LEU A 9 15.33 13.65 4.47
C LEU A 9 16.66 14.04 3.80
N ARG A 10 17.63 14.53 4.58
CA ARG A 10 18.90 15.10 4.09
C ARG A 10 19.62 14.24 3.05
N ASN A 11 19.61 12.92 3.23
CA ASN A 11 20.32 11.96 2.38
C ASN A 11 19.37 10.97 1.70
N SER A 12 18.12 11.36 1.48
CA SER A 12 17.11 10.49 0.85
C SER A 12 16.59 11.10 -0.44
N GLU A 13 16.20 10.24 -1.39
CA GLU A 13 15.49 10.64 -2.61
C GLU A 13 13.98 10.84 -2.36
N GLN A 14 13.57 11.06 -1.11
CA GLN A 14 12.17 11.29 -0.76
C GLN A 14 11.79 12.74 -1.01
N ILE A 15 10.58 12.95 -1.52
CA ILE A 15 10.03 14.27 -1.80
C ILE A 15 8.95 14.55 -0.76
N VAL A 16 8.95 15.76 -0.21
CA VAL A 16 7.91 16.24 0.70
C VAL A 16 7.21 17.44 0.08
N TYR A 17 5.90 17.33 -0.09
CA TYR A 17 5.02 18.45 -0.40
C TYR A 17 4.53 19.06 0.90
N LEU A 18 4.66 20.38 1.04
CA LEU A 18 4.17 21.14 2.19
C LEU A 18 3.08 22.09 1.74
N MET A 19 1.94 22.06 2.43
CA MET A 19 0.89 23.05 2.25
C MET A 19 1.06 24.17 3.27
N ILE A 20 1.05 25.41 2.79
CA ILE A 20 1.22 26.61 3.61
C ILE A 20 0.00 27.52 3.42
N GLU A 21 -0.58 27.98 4.52
CA GLU A 21 -1.61 29.00 4.53
C GLU A 21 -0.97 30.35 4.86
N PRO A 22 -0.83 31.28 3.88
CA PRO A 22 -0.02 32.49 4.06
C PRO A 22 -0.68 33.54 4.98
N GLY A 23 -2.01 33.50 5.13
CA GLY A 23 -2.76 34.48 5.94
C GLY A 23 -2.67 34.27 7.45
N ASP A 24 -2.22 33.09 7.90
CA ASP A 24 -2.11 32.77 9.33
C ASP A 24 -0.93 33.48 10.00
N ASN A 25 -0.93 33.49 11.34
CA ASN A 25 0.16 34.01 12.19
C ASN A 25 0.58 35.45 11.85
N ASP A 26 -0.39 36.37 11.76
CA ASP A 26 -0.17 37.77 11.39
C ASP A 26 0.57 37.93 10.04
N GLY A 27 0.24 37.08 9.07
CA GLY A 27 0.82 37.10 7.72
C GLY A 27 2.19 36.42 7.60
N LYS A 28 2.66 35.72 8.65
CA LYS A 28 3.88 34.89 8.60
C LYS A 28 3.63 33.52 7.96
N GLY A 29 2.37 33.15 7.82
CA GLY A 29 1.93 31.86 7.32
C GLY A 29 2.03 30.74 8.35
N SER A 30 1.33 29.65 8.07
CA SER A 30 1.35 28.42 8.86
C SER A 30 1.47 27.20 7.94
N VAL A 31 2.16 26.15 8.40
CA VAL A 31 2.17 24.87 7.70
C VAL A 31 0.90 24.11 8.06
N VAL A 32 0.09 23.78 7.04
CA VAL A 32 -1.20 23.11 7.19
C VAL A 32 -1.07 21.59 7.15
N GLY A 33 -0.14 21.08 6.34
CA GLY A 33 0.01 19.65 6.14
C GLY A 33 1.26 19.29 5.35
N LEU A 34 1.56 17.99 5.34
CA LEU A 34 2.68 17.40 4.63
C LEU A 34 2.25 16.11 3.91
N LEU A 35 2.82 15.87 2.75
CA LEU A 35 2.70 14.61 2.01
C LEU A 35 4.10 14.20 1.55
N LYS A 36 4.56 13.05 2.01
CA LYS A 36 5.87 12.50 1.68
C LYS A 36 5.75 11.30 0.77
N ILE A 37 6.51 11.33 -0.31
CA ILE A 37 6.62 10.23 -1.27
C ILE A 37 8.08 9.79 -1.45
N GLY A 38 8.28 8.59 -1.97
CA GLY A 38 9.60 8.12 -2.37
C GLY A 38 9.57 6.74 -3.01
N VAL A 39 10.59 6.42 -3.80
CA VAL A 39 10.71 5.12 -4.46
C VAL A 39 11.20 4.07 -3.46
N LYS A 40 10.61 2.88 -3.53
CA LYS A 40 11.03 1.70 -2.74
C LYS A 40 11.15 0.48 -3.65
N ASN A 41 12.13 -0.37 -3.35
CA ASN A 41 12.20 -1.72 -3.90
C ASN A 41 11.28 -2.60 -3.05
N LEU A 42 10.20 -3.10 -3.64
CA LEU A 42 9.18 -3.89 -2.94
C LEU A 42 9.06 -5.28 -3.57
N PHE A 43 8.85 -6.29 -2.73
CA PHE A 43 8.38 -7.61 -3.15
C PHE A 43 6.86 -7.64 -2.96
N LEU A 44 6.12 -7.65 -4.07
CA LEU A 44 4.67 -7.46 -4.11
C LEU A 44 3.98 -8.68 -4.68
N TYR A 45 2.88 -9.09 -4.06
CA TYR A 45 2.01 -10.16 -4.55
C TYR A 45 0.97 -9.58 -5.51
N ASP A 46 0.81 -10.20 -6.67
CA ASP A 46 -0.31 -9.91 -7.57
C ASP A 46 -1.57 -10.71 -7.20
N GLU A 47 -2.64 -10.56 -7.99
CA GLU A 47 -3.91 -11.27 -7.79
C GLU A 47 -3.83 -12.78 -8.01
N THR A 48 -2.81 -13.27 -8.71
CA THR A 48 -2.55 -14.70 -8.90
C THR A 48 -1.72 -15.30 -7.76
N GLY A 49 -1.22 -14.46 -6.86
CA GLY A 49 -0.33 -14.84 -5.76
C GLY A 49 1.15 -14.92 -6.16
N MET A 50 1.51 -14.48 -7.37
CA MET A 50 2.90 -14.42 -7.82
C MET A 50 3.62 -13.21 -7.22
N VAL A 51 4.88 -13.39 -6.84
CA VAL A 51 5.72 -12.33 -6.25
C VAL A 51 6.50 -11.61 -7.34
N HIS A 52 6.44 -10.28 -7.31
CA HIS A 52 7.17 -9.39 -8.19
C HIS A 52 8.11 -8.49 -7.38
N GLU A 53 9.39 -8.44 -7.75
CA GLU A 53 10.29 -7.38 -7.27
C GLU A 53 10.10 -6.15 -8.15
N LYS A 54 9.66 -5.02 -7.56
CA LYS A 54 9.35 -3.80 -8.32
C LYS A 54 9.82 -2.55 -7.57
N LYS A 55 10.52 -1.67 -8.29
CA LYS A 55 10.72 -0.26 -7.90
C LYS A 55 9.41 0.48 -8.06
N SER A 56 8.82 0.91 -6.95
CA SER A 56 7.49 1.56 -6.95
C SER A 56 7.55 2.88 -6.20
N LEU A 57 6.87 3.90 -6.74
CA LEU A 57 6.67 5.14 -6.01
C LEU A 57 5.63 4.93 -4.91
N CYS A 58 5.96 5.37 -3.70
CA CYS A 58 5.17 5.10 -2.51
C CYS A 58 4.74 6.39 -1.81
N ILE A 59 3.54 6.37 -1.22
CA ILE A 59 3.18 7.30 -0.15
C ILE A 59 3.79 6.78 1.17
N LEU A 60 4.59 7.61 1.82
CA LEU A 60 5.40 7.23 2.99
C LEU A 60 5.02 7.98 4.27
N ASP A 61 4.37 9.14 4.14
CA ASP A 61 3.81 9.90 5.26
C ASP A 61 2.75 10.86 4.71
N PHE A 62 1.66 11.04 5.44
CA PHE A 62 0.61 11.97 5.04
C PHE A 62 -0.11 12.50 6.27
N TYR A 63 -0.04 13.81 6.46
CA TYR A 63 -0.55 14.47 7.64
C TYR A 63 -1.13 15.83 7.29
N VAL A 64 -2.27 16.14 7.90
CA VAL A 64 -2.87 17.48 7.90
C VAL A 64 -3.12 17.82 9.37
N HIS A 65 -2.74 19.04 9.76
CA HIS A 65 -2.92 19.53 11.11
C HIS A 65 -4.38 19.36 11.56
N GLU A 66 -4.60 18.91 12.79
CA GLU A 66 -5.89 18.41 13.28
C GLU A 66 -6.99 19.47 13.13
N SER A 67 -6.69 20.74 13.40
CA SER A 67 -7.64 21.85 13.27
C SER A 67 -8.06 22.15 11.81
N LYS A 68 -7.33 21.64 10.82
CA LYS A 68 -7.55 21.86 9.38
C LYS A 68 -8.01 20.59 8.67
N GLN A 69 -8.16 19.47 9.39
CA GLN A 69 -8.67 18.22 8.83
C GLN A 69 -10.12 18.34 8.37
N ARG A 70 -10.53 17.45 7.46
CA ARG A 70 -11.89 17.38 6.89
C ARG A 70 -12.38 18.65 6.15
N SER A 71 -11.48 19.59 5.89
CA SER A 71 -11.76 20.87 5.19
C SER A 71 -11.25 20.92 3.75
N GLY A 72 -10.84 19.77 3.17
CA GLY A 72 -10.39 19.68 1.78
C GLY A 72 -8.87 19.72 1.57
N HIS A 73 -8.09 20.25 2.51
CA HIS A 73 -6.62 20.39 2.42
C HIS A 73 -5.89 19.09 2.04
N GLY A 74 -6.31 17.95 2.59
CA GLY A 74 -5.71 16.66 2.24
C GLY A 74 -5.92 16.29 0.77
N LYS A 75 -7.09 16.60 0.22
CA LYS A 75 -7.41 16.35 -1.20
C LYS A 75 -6.56 17.25 -2.09
N GLU A 76 -6.51 18.54 -1.78
CA GLU A 76 -5.71 19.49 -2.54
C GLU A 76 -4.22 19.13 -2.56
N LEU A 77 -3.66 18.76 -1.39
CA LEU A 77 -2.26 18.33 -1.30
C LEU A 77 -1.99 17.04 -2.10
N TYR A 78 -2.91 16.08 -2.05
CA TYR A 78 -2.79 14.82 -2.79
C TYR A 78 -2.96 15.02 -4.29
N ASP A 79 -3.96 15.79 -4.73
CA ASP A 79 -4.20 16.13 -6.13
C ASP A 79 -3.00 16.86 -6.74
N TYR A 80 -2.41 17.81 -6.00
CA TYR A 80 -1.21 18.50 -6.45
C TYR A 80 -0.05 17.52 -6.69
N MET A 81 0.17 16.59 -5.76
CA MET A 81 1.20 15.55 -5.90
C MET A 81 0.94 14.65 -7.12
N LEU A 82 -0.32 14.22 -7.33
CA LEU A 82 -0.68 13.41 -8.51
C LEU A 82 -0.41 14.17 -9.81
N HIS A 83 -0.79 15.44 -9.88
CA HIS A 83 -0.57 16.28 -11.04
C HIS A 83 0.92 16.50 -11.31
N ASP A 84 1.70 16.86 -10.28
CA ASP A 84 3.16 17.06 -10.38
C ASP A 84 3.89 15.79 -10.82
N LYS A 85 3.41 14.61 -10.42
CA LYS A 85 4.01 13.32 -10.79
C LYS A 85 3.38 12.67 -12.02
N ASN A 86 2.32 13.25 -12.58
CA ASN A 86 1.55 12.69 -13.68
C ASN A 86 1.13 11.22 -13.42
N LEU A 87 0.48 11.00 -12.27
CA LEU A 87 0.09 9.67 -11.79
C LEU A 87 -1.42 9.57 -11.55
N GLU A 88 -1.91 8.35 -11.73
CA GLU A 88 -3.20 7.93 -11.23
C GLU A 88 -3.07 7.37 -9.79
N PRO A 89 -4.07 7.57 -8.91
CA PRO A 89 -4.01 7.13 -7.51
C PRO A 89 -3.69 5.64 -7.32
N CYS A 90 -4.21 4.76 -8.19
CA CYS A 90 -4.02 3.31 -8.10
C CYS A 90 -2.58 2.87 -8.41
N GLN A 91 -1.74 3.74 -8.97
CA GLN A 91 -0.34 3.44 -9.32
C GLN A 91 0.61 3.57 -8.13
N LEU A 92 0.13 4.07 -6.98
CA LEU A 92 0.92 4.30 -5.79
C LEU A 92 0.80 3.14 -4.80
N ALA A 93 1.95 2.69 -4.28
CA ALA A 93 1.98 1.83 -3.11
C ALA A 93 1.91 2.66 -1.84
N ILE A 94 1.22 2.20 -0.79
CA ILE A 94 1.05 3.00 0.44
C ILE A 94 1.60 2.25 1.64
N ASP A 95 2.57 2.84 2.34
CA ASP A 95 3.17 2.25 3.54
C ASP A 95 2.27 2.49 4.76
N LYS A 96 1.74 1.40 5.35
CA LYS A 96 0.97 1.42 6.61
C LYS A 96 -0.13 2.50 6.65
N PRO A 97 -1.07 2.53 5.69
CA PRO A 97 -2.12 3.54 5.71
C PRO A 97 -2.97 3.42 6.98
N SER A 98 -3.36 4.58 7.53
CA SER A 98 -4.38 4.64 8.58
C SER A 98 -5.77 4.38 8.00
N GLU A 99 -6.73 3.97 8.83
CA GLU A 99 -8.14 3.81 8.41
C GLU A 99 -8.73 5.11 7.86
N ASN A 100 -8.34 6.25 8.43
CA ASN A 100 -8.71 7.57 7.94
C ASN A 100 -8.18 7.82 6.52
N PHE A 101 -6.94 7.40 6.24
CA PHE A 101 -6.36 7.56 4.92
C PHE A 101 -7.01 6.60 3.90
N LEU A 102 -7.29 5.35 4.26
CA LEU A 102 -8.03 4.42 3.40
C LEU A 102 -9.43 4.96 3.07
N SER A 103 -10.13 5.49 4.07
CA SER A 103 -11.45 6.12 3.88
C SER A 103 -11.38 7.35 2.97
N PHE A 104 -10.30 8.15 3.09
CA PHE A 104 -10.03 9.28 2.21
C PHE A 104 -9.82 8.82 0.76
N LEU A 105 -9.03 7.78 0.54
CA LEU A 105 -8.74 7.23 -0.80
C LEU A 105 -10.00 6.67 -1.46
N TYR A 106 -10.80 5.92 -0.70
CA TYR A 106 -12.09 5.42 -1.18
C TYR A 106 -13.03 6.57 -1.57
N LYS A 107 -13.20 7.56 -0.69
CA LYS A 107 -14.12 8.68 -0.90
C LYS A 107 -13.76 9.54 -2.12
N HIS A 108 -12.47 9.85 -2.29
CA HIS A 108 -12.03 10.83 -3.28
C HIS A 108 -11.55 10.23 -4.59
N TYR A 109 -11.09 8.97 -4.59
CA TYR A 109 -10.48 8.33 -5.75
C TYR A 109 -11.08 6.95 -6.09
N GLY A 110 -12.12 6.51 -5.35
CA GLY A 110 -12.79 5.22 -5.63
C GLY A 110 -11.95 3.99 -5.33
N LEU A 111 -10.81 4.13 -4.65
CA LEU A 111 -9.90 3.04 -4.35
C LEU A 111 -10.51 2.13 -3.27
N ALA A 112 -11.06 0.98 -3.68
CA ALA A 112 -11.80 0.06 -2.81
C ALA A 112 -11.16 -1.33 -2.71
N LYS A 113 -10.84 -1.93 -3.86
CA LYS A 113 -10.28 -3.29 -3.92
C LYS A 113 -8.77 -3.23 -3.67
N ILE A 114 -8.31 -3.84 -2.59
CA ILE A 114 -6.90 -3.91 -2.19
C ILE A 114 -6.33 -5.28 -2.52
N TYR A 115 -5.08 -5.32 -2.98
CA TYR A 115 -4.33 -6.57 -3.10
C TYR A 115 -3.70 -6.94 -1.74
N PRO A 116 -4.00 -8.13 -1.20
CA PRO A 116 -3.37 -8.59 0.04
C PRO A 116 -1.84 -8.73 -0.10
N GLN A 117 -1.08 -8.14 0.82
CA GLN A 117 0.38 -8.20 0.84
C GLN A 117 0.89 -8.81 2.16
N ASN A 118 2.01 -9.55 2.10
CA ASN A 118 2.69 -10.08 3.31
C ASN A 118 3.49 -9.00 4.07
N ASN A 119 3.73 -7.86 3.44
CA ASN A 119 4.37 -6.69 4.04
C ASN A 119 3.30 -5.73 4.60
N ASN A 120 3.70 -4.51 4.97
CA ASN A 120 2.76 -3.49 5.48
C ASN A 120 2.29 -2.50 4.40
N PHE A 121 2.58 -2.77 3.13
CA PHE A 121 2.13 -1.94 2.02
C PHE A 121 0.73 -2.36 1.59
N VAL A 122 -0.04 -1.35 1.17
CA VAL A 122 -1.34 -1.52 0.54
C VAL A 122 -1.23 -1.12 -0.91
N LEU A 123 -1.71 -1.98 -1.79
CA LEU A 123 -1.86 -1.73 -3.22
C LEU A 123 -3.34 -1.82 -3.56
N PHE A 124 -3.80 -1.03 -4.53
CA PHE A 124 -5.16 -1.10 -5.02
C PHE A 124 -5.22 -1.74 -6.41
N ASP A 125 -6.42 -2.21 -6.77
CA ASP A 125 -6.72 -2.68 -8.11
C ASP A 125 -6.31 -1.65 -9.16
N GLY A 126 -5.70 -2.11 -10.26
CA GLY A 126 -5.10 -1.25 -11.27
C GLY A 126 -3.60 -0.99 -11.08
N PHE A 127 -3.02 -1.29 -9.91
CA PHE A 127 -1.58 -1.09 -9.65
C PHE A 127 -0.68 -1.83 -10.65
N PHE A 128 -1.05 -3.05 -11.05
CA PHE A 128 -0.29 -3.87 -11.98
C PHE A 128 -0.68 -3.65 -13.46
N ASN A 129 -1.73 -2.89 -13.76
CA ASN A 129 -2.25 -2.74 -15.13
C ASN A 129 -1.30 -1.96 -16.04
N ASN A 130 -0.37 -1.19 -15.47
CA ASN A 130 0.50 -0.28 -16.22
C ASN A 130 1.90 -0.83 -16.54
N ASN A 131 2.07 -2.14 -16.57
CA ASN A 131 3.35 -2.79 -16.85
C ASN A 131 3.88 -2.60 -18.30
N ASN A 132 3.31 -1.68 -19.10
CA ASN A 132 3.74 -1.43 -20.48
C ASN A 132 4.37 -0.05 -20.75
N SER A 133 4.48 0.89 -19.79
CA SER A 133 4.97 2.24 -20.13
C SER A 133 5.70 3.05 -19.06
N ALA A 134 6.31 2.42 -18.05
CA ALA A 134 7.19 3.13 -17.12
C ALA A 134 8.30 2.23 -16.56
N THR A 135 9.14 1.73 -17.46
CA THR A 135 10.51 1.34 -17.09
C THR A 135 11.26 2.64 -16.82
N THR A 136 11.26 3.10 -15.56
CA THR A 136 12.02 4.26 -15.10
C THR A 136 13.51 3.91 -15.05
N GLU A 137 14.14 3.77 -16.22
CA GLU A 137 15.60 3.82 -16.41
C GLU A 137 16.08 5.22 -16.84
N SER A 138 15.19 6.22 -16.91
CA SER A 138 15.56 7.60 -17.27
C SER A 138 14.85 8.61 -16.38
N MET A 139 15.40 8.82 -15.18
CA MET A 139 15.06 9.97 -14.33
C MET A 139 16.28 10.89 -14.13
N GLU A 140 17.17 10.91 -15.13
CA GLU A 140 18.16 11.97 -15.33
C GLU A 140 17.80 12.69 -16.63
N SER A 141 17.69 14.03 -16.58
CA SER A 141 17.37 14.98 -17.65
C SER A 141 15.89 15.26 -17.97
N LEU A 142 15.24 16.11 -17.17
CA LEU A 142 14.18 17.00 -17.64
C LEU A 142 14.38 18.40 -17.06
N SER A 143 15.36 19.13 -17.60
CA SER A 143 15.35 20.59 -17.61
C SER A 143 15.00 21.05 -19.03
N HIS A 144 13.98 21.92 -19.11
CA HIS A 144 13.48 22.61 -20.30
C HIS A 144 12.77 21.75 -21.35
N ARG A 145 11.43 21.88 -21.42
CA ARG A 145 10.72 22.21 -22.66
C ARG A 145 9.27 22.64 -22.39
N GLU A 146 8.91 23.73 -23.04
CA GLU A 146 7.61 24.38 -23.03
C GLU A 146 6.55 23.60 -23.82
N ALA A 147 5.30 24.01 -23.58
CA ALA A 147 4.04 23.43 -24.02
C ALA A 147 3.92 23.13 -25.53
N ALA A 148 3.33 21.96 -25.83
CA ALA A 148 2.44 21.79 -26.97
C ALA A 148 1.47 20.62 -26.76
N SER A 149 0.22 20.89 -27.10
CA SER A 149 -0.97 20.04 -27.00
C SER A 149 -1.00 18.86 -27.97
N HIS A 150 -1.38 17.67 -27.49
CA HIS A 150 -2.12 16.68 -28.28
C HIS A 150 -2.88 15.73 -27.36
N ILE A 151 -4.21 15.85 -27.33
CA ILE A 151 -5.11 14.98 -26.55
C ILE A 151 -5.56 13.86 -27.48
N GLU A 152 -4.98 12.66 -27.35
CA GLU A 152 -5.63 11.43 -27.79
C GLU A 152 -6.24 10.75 -26.56
N LYS A 153 -7.58 10.67 -26.57
CA LYS A 153 -8.38 10.02 -25.53
C LYS A 153 -8.35 8.51 -25.75
N ASN A 154 -7.53 7.79 -25.00
CA ASN A 154 -7.79 6.38 -24.70
C ASN A 154 -8.15 6.26 -23.23
N GLY A 155 -9.46 6.30 -22.98
CA GLY A 155 -10.05 6.24 -21.64
C GLY A 155 -10.01 4.82 -21.09
N HIS A 156 -9.24 4.65 -20.02
CA HIS A 156 -9.49 3.64 -19.01
C HIS A 156 -9.43 4.34 -17.65
N SER A 157 -10.51 5.07 -17.34
CA SER A 157 -10.71 5.70 -16.04
C SER A 157 -10.96 4.62 -14.99
N CYS A 158 -10.32 4.74 -13.83
CA CYS A 158 -10.67 4.01 -12.60
C CYS A 158 -12.05 4.41 -12.02
N LEU A 159 -12.90 5.05 -12.83
CA LEU A 159 -14.18 5.60 -12.47
C LEU A 159 -15.29 4.86 -13.23
N ASP A 160 -15.57 3.61 -12.86
CA ASP A 160 -16.90 3.04 -13.13
C ASP A 160 -17.85 3.51 -12.03
N SER A 161 -18.38 4.72 -12.23
CA SER A 161 -19.47 5.27 -11.43
C SER A 161 -20.80 4.74 -11.95
N SER A 162 -21.17 3.54 -11.51
CA SER A 162 -22.54 3.07 -11.55
C SER A 162 -22.99 2.63 -10.13
N PHE A 163 -23.48 3.62 -9.37
CA PHE A 163 -24.36 3.46 -8.20
C PHE A 163 -24.00 2.30 -7.23
N VAL A 164 -22.81 2.33 -6.64
CA VAL A 164 -22.48 1.41 -5.55
C VAL A 164 -23.06 1.97 -4.25
N LYS A 165 -24.26 1.49 -3.91
CA LYS A 165 -24.82 1.57 -2.56
C LYS A 165 -23.73 1.19 -1.56
N SER A 166 -23.68 1.94 -0.45
CA SER A 166 -22.90 1.69 0.77
C SER A 166 -22.73 0.19 1.08
N ALA A 167 -21.77 -0.45 0.42
CA ALA A 167 -21.28 -1.76 0.78
C ALA A 167 -20.13 -1.47 1.73
N THR A 168 -20.43 -1.68 3.01
CA THR A 168 -19.56 -1.47 4.16
C THR A 168 -18.11 -1.83 3.84
N TYR A 169 -17.27 -0.82 3.61
CA TYR A 169 -15.83 -0.98 3.68
C TYR A 169 -15.51 -1.58 5.04
N LYS A 170 -14.93 -2.79 5.06
CA LYS A 170 -14.51 -3.48 6.29
C LYS A 170 -12.99 -3.42 6.38
N PRO A 171 -12.42 -2.55 7.24
CA PRO A 171 -10.98 -2.40 7.41
C PRO A 171 -10.23 -3.69 7.81
N THR A 172 -10.95 -4.72 8.27
CA THR A 172 -10.40 -5.91 8.93
C THR A 172 -9.76 -6.95 8.01
N GLU A 173 -9.76 -6.78 6.69
CA GLU A 173 -9.29 -7.80 5.73
C GLU A 173 -7.96 -7.46 5.02
N TYR A 174 -7.17 -6.51 5.53
CA TYR A 174 -5.92 -6.10 4.86
C TYR A 174 -4.67 -6.27 5.75
N GLY A 175 -3.52 -6.47 5.10
CA GLY A 175 -2.20 -6.65 5.75
C GLY A 175 -1.74 -8.10 5.85
N ARG A 176 -0.62 -8.33 6.54
CA ARG A 176 0.13 -9.62 6.62
C ARG A 176 -0.69 -10.87 6.97
N HIS A 177 -1.88 -10.71 7.54
CA HIS A 177 -2.75 -11.81 7.94
C HIS A 177 -3.76 -12.21 6.85
N ALA A 178 -4.00 -11.33 5.88
CA ALA A 178 -4.94 -11.55 4.78
C ALA A 178 -4.27 -12.02 3.48
N ALA A 179 -2.95 -11.93 3.39
CA ALA A 179 -2.22 -12.34 2.20
C ALA A 179 -2.20 -13.85 1.99
N PHE A 180 -2.23 -14.25 0.71
CA PHE A 180 -2.10 -15.64 0.32
C PHE A 180 -0.76 -16.18 0.81
N LYS A 181 -0.82 -17.30 1.53
CA LYS A 181 0.35 -18.03 2.02
C LYS A 181 0.48 -19.28 1.18
N PRO A 182 1.47 -19.36 0.26
CA PRO A 182 1.79 -20.61 -0.39
C PRO A 182 2.04 -21.67 0.67
N THR A 183 1.64 -22.91 0.39
CA THR A 183 2.00 -24.04 1.25
C THR A 183 3.52 -24.13 1.30
N ASP A 184 4.10 -23.80 2.44
CA ASP A 184 5.54 -23.83 2.65
C ASP A 184 6.05 -25.28 2.59
N THR A 185 7.07 -25.53 1.78
CA THR A 185 7.80 -26.81 1.74
C THR A 185 8.86 -26.92 2.83
N MET A 186 9.10 -25.87 3.64
CA MET A 186 9.98 -25.89 4.80
C MET A 186 9.37 -26.73 5.93
N GLY A 187 9.49 -28.04 5.77
CA GLY A 187 9.24 -29.04 6.81
C GLY A 187 7.76 -29.35 7.01
N LYS A 188 7.28 -30.43 6.36
CA LYS A 188 6.31 -31.29 7.03
C LYS A 188 7.02 -31.83 8.27
N CYS A 189 6.75 -31.25 9.44
CA CYS A 189 6.93 -32.02 10.66
C CYS A 189 6.07 -33.27 10.48
N LEU A 190 6.73 -34.41 10.26
CA LEU A 190 6.14 -35.72 10.42
C LEU A 190 5.67 -35.73 11.87
N GLY A 191 4.42 -35.33 12.08
CA GLY A 191 3.70 -35.64 13.30
C GLY A 191 3.94 -37.12 13.53
N TRP A 192 4.46 -37.42 14.73
CA TRP A 192 4.86 -38.74 15.14
C TRP A 192 3.85 -39.75 14.61
N LEU A 193 4.27 -40.59 13.67
CA LEU A 193 3.51 -41.76 13.31
C LEU A 193 3.43 -42.59 14.58
N SER A 194 2.26 -42.57 15.21
CA SER A 194 1.89 -43.51 16.26
C SER A 194 2.09 -44.91 15.69
N PRO A 195 2.96 -45.75 16.29
CA PRO A 195 3.08 -47.13 15.86
C PRO A 195 1.92 -47.92 16.48
N THR A 196 0.76 -47.93 15.83
CA THR A 196 -0.29 -48.92 16.13
C THR A 196 -1.16 -49.19 14.90
N GLN A 197 -0.57 -49.90 13.94
CA GLN A 197 -1.34 -50.87 13.14
C GLN A 197 -0.40 -51.95 12.60
N LEU A 198 -0.04 -52.90 13.47
CA LEU A 198 0.42 -54.22 13.08
C LEU A 198 -0.22 -55.25 14.02
N ASP A 199 -0.96 -56.15 13.37
CA ASP A 199 -1.57 -57.42 13.76
C ASP A 199 -1.52 -57.92 15.22
N GLY A 200 -2.71 -58.28 15.72
CA GLY A 200 -3.17 -59.68 15.69
C GLY A 200 -2.33 -60.73 16.44
N GLN A 201 -2.92 -61.20 17.55
CA GLN A 201 -2.67 -62.47 18.26
C GLN A 201 -1.29 -62.66 18.90
N TYR A 202 -1.24 -62.73 20.24
CA TYR A 202 -1.15 -63.99 21.00
C TYR A 202 -1.24 -63.70 22.51
N ASN A 203 -2.02 -64.53 23.20
CA ASN A 203 -2.18 -64.61 24.65
C ASN A 203 -0.84 -64.70 25.40
N ILE A 204 -0.78 -64.20 26.64
CA ILE A 204 -0.59 -64.99 27.87
C ILE A 204 -0.67 -64.05 29.09
N SER A 205 -1.05 -64.67 30.19
CA SER A 205 -1.64 -64.17 31.42
C SER A 205 -0.68 -63.64 32.48
N HIS A 206 -1.28 -62.90 33.43
CA HIS A 206 -0.95 -62.77 34.85
C HIS A 206 0.19 -61.85 35.34
N HIS A 207 -0.19 -61.13 36.42
CA HIS A 207 0.57 -60.62 37.57
C HIS A 207 1.04 -59.15 37.62
N THR A 208 0.25 -58.38 38.38
CA THR A 208 0.57 -57.49 39.53
C THR A 208 1.99 -56.91 39.70
N ALA A 209 2.08 -55.57 39.80
CA ALA A 209 2.73 -54.74 40.85
C ALA A 209 2.83 -53.28 40.32
N LEU A 210 2.28 -52.26 40.98
CA LEU A 210 2.98 -51.36 41.94
C LEU A 210 4.41 -51.06 41.43
N TRP A 211 4.73 -49.87 40.93
CA TRP A 211 4.87 -48.57 41.62
C TRP A 211 4.63 -47.39 40.68
#